data_AF-V4B6B6-F1
#
_entry.id   AF-V4B6B6-F1
#
_cell.length_a   1.000
_cell.length_b   1.000
_cell.length_c   1.000
_cell.angle_alpha   90.00
_cell.angle_beta   90.00
_cell.angle_gamma   90.00
#
_symmetry.space_group_name_H-M   'P 1'
#
loop_
_entity.id
_entity.type
_entity.pdbx_description
1 polymer ?
#
loop_
_entity_poly.entity_id
_entity_poly.type
_entity_poly.pdbx_seq_one_letter_code
_entity_poly.pdbx_strand_id
1 'polypeptide(L)'
;MIKSVTGSYQGALMCVRRRNLPFSITWVCLYVTITMIKSVTGSYQGALMCGFLQNHSIIDIIEEQFPELDENKITDTFDHIKASVPATWREIIDSSSFNVHPGENFFNISNSKVSPDQLTSKFCYKILSKLKDATPTAVHYWEKQNLGVNWPQTFNNVFKNYKSPKMIDLDFRIAHNVIWTMAKLKRIEKVESDLCPVCGDEPETIEHLFVDCLDLSFFTYLIEQMLKDILPFTFTNLDFKCFMLFGLQHFNKSIPSELLNIILSCARQTILTRRYVYIDKPNANLDLVILYKNVLANALIYLREFFPKHVFIQKFILPSCFVNIQLDNSINIEFC
;
A
#
# COMPACT_ATOMS: atom_id res chain seq x y z
N MET A 1 -20.71 -5.69 0.27
CA MET A 1 -21.67 -6.53 -0.48
C MET A 1 -22.17 -5.72 -1.67
N ILE A 2 -21.40 -5.70 -2.76
CA ILE A 2 -21.83 -5.22 -4.08
C ILE A 2 -22.21 -6.51 -4.82
N LYS A 3 -23.50 -6.76 -4.98
CA LYS A 3 -23.99 -7.87 -5.80
C LYS A 3 -24.52 -7.27 -7.10
N SER A 4 -23.82 -7.52 -8.20
CA SER A 4 -24.42 -7.43 -9.53
C SER A 4 -25.27 -8.68 -9.73
N VAL A 5 -26.57 -8.51 -9.92
CA VAL A 5 -27.52 -9.54 -10.35
C VAL A 5 -28.34 -8.84 -11.44
N THR A 6 -28.54 -9.33 -12.66
CA THR A 6 -28.09 -10.48 -13.46
C THR A 6 -28.50 -10.14 -14.90
N GLY A 7 -27.74 -10.57 -15.90
CA GLY A 7 -28.16 -10.50 -17.30
C GLY A 7 -26.96 -10.51 -18.24
N SER A 8 -26.41 -11.71 -18.48
CA SER A 8 -25.46 -12.09 -19.54
C SER A 8 -24.35 -11.09 -19.90
N TYR A 9 -23.12 -11.53 -19.57
CA TYR A 9 -21.82 -11.25 -20.17
C TYR A 9 -20.77 -10.62 -19.24
N GLN A 10 -19.74 -11.44 -19.00
CA GLN A 10 -18.48 -11.11 -18.36
C GLN A 10 -17.64 -10.27 -19.33
N GLY A 11 -17.90 -8.96 -19.39
CA GLY A 11 -16.91 -8.00 -19.86
C GLY A 11 -15.90 -7.79 -18.74
N ALA A 12 -14.77 -8.50 -18.81
CA ALA A 12 -13.65 -8.23 -17.93
C ALA A 12 -13.13 -6.82 -18.21
N LEU A 13 -13.51 -5.86 -17.37
CA LEU A 13 -12.70 -4.65 -17.18
C LEU A 13 -11.36 -5.14 -16.63
N MET A 14 -10.40 -5.37 -17.53
CA MET A 14 -8.98 -5.40 -17.18
C MET A 14 -8.61 -4.01 -16.68
N CYS A 15 -8.95 -3.75 -15.42
CA CYS A 15 -8.24 -2.76 -14.63
C CYS A 15 -6.83 -3.31 -14.50
N VAL A 16 -5.89 -2.80 -15.32
CA VAL A 16 -4.47 -3.01 -15.13
C VAL A 16 -4.15 -2.42 -13.77
N ARG A 17 -4.23 -3.29 -12.76
CA ARG A 17 -3.91 -3.03 -11.37
C ARG A 17 -2.40 -2.82 -11.31
N ARG A 18 -1.92 -1.62 -11.67
CA ARG A 18 -0.54 -1.21 -11.39
C ARG A 18 -0.39 -1.21 -9.87
N ARG A 19 0.35 -2.21 -9.39
CA ARG A 19 0.68 -2.44 -7.99
C ARG A 19 1.60 -1.30 -7.52
N ASN A 20 1.43 -0.87 -6.26
CA ASN A 20 2.25 0.11 -5.51
C ASN A 20 1.83 1.58 -5.58
N LEU A 21 0.67 1.97 -5.02
CA LEU A 21 0.38 3.39 -4.78
C LEU A 21 -0.21 3.62 -3.37
N PRO A 22 0.35 4.56 -2.56
CA PRO A 22 -0.07 4.86 -1.17
C PRO A 22 -1.45 5.52 -1.08
N PHE A 23 -2.00 5.63 0.14
CA PHE A 23 -3.40 6.01 0.42
C PHE A 23 -3.85 7.37 -0.14
N SER A 24 -2.95 8.34 -0.35
CA SER A 24 -3.25 9.60 -1.04
C SER A 24 -3.59 9.40 -2.52
N ILE A 25 -3.16 8.27 -3.10
CA ILE A 25 -3.44 7.85 -4.46
C ILE A 25 -4.65 6.92 -4.52
N THR A 26 -5.21 6.41 -3.41
CA THR A 26 -6.59 5.88 -3.45
C THR A 26 -7.58 6.97 -3.82
N TRP A 27 -7.31 8.22 -3.43
CA TRP A 27 -8.10 9.39 -3.84
C TRP A 27 -7.82 9.79 -5.27
N VAL A 28 -6.57 9.77 -5.73
CA VAL A 28 -6.23 10.01 -7.13
C VAL A 28 -6.73 8.87 -8.02
N CYS A 29 -6.74 7.62 -7.57
CA CYS A 29 -7.28 6.47 -8.30
C CYS A 29 -8.80 6.46 -8.26
N LEU A 30 -9.47 6.82 -7.15
CA LEU A 30 -10.92 7.00 -7.13
C LEU A 30 -11.31 8.20 -8.00
N TYR A 31 -10.55 9.30 -7.96
CA TYR A 31 -10.73 10.46 -8.82
C TYR A 31 -10.45 10.10 -10.28
N VAL A 32 -9.35 9.45 -10.63
CA VAL A 32 -9.02 8.96 -11.99
C VAL A 32 -10.02 7.91 -12.45
N THR A 33 -10.52 7.03 -11.58
CA THR A 33 -11.56 6.05 -11.93
C THR A 33 -12.89 6.77 -12.16
N ILE A 34 -13.27 7.75 -11.34
CA ILE A 34 -14.47 8.57 -11.52
C ILE A 34 -14.33 9.46 -12.77
N THR A 35 -13.16 10.05 -13.02
CA THR A 35 -12.87 10.90 -14.18
C THR A 35 -12.75 10.07 -15.45
N MET A 36 -12.21 8.84 -15.39
CA MET A 36 -12.26 7.87 -16.49
C MET A 36 -13.68 7.39 -16.75
N ILE A 37 -14.47 7.11 -15.70
CA ILE A 37 -15.91 6.80 -15.86
C ILE A 37 -16.63 7.99 -16.50
N LYS A 38 -16.33 9.23 -16.07
CA LYS A 38 -16.92 10.46 -16.61
C LYS A 38 -16.40 10.85 -17.99
N SER A 39 -15.17 10.51 -18.37
CA SER A 39 -14.64 10.76 -19.71
C SER A 39 -15.14 9.71 -20.71
N VAL A 40 -15.34 8.48 -20.24
CA VAL A 40 -16.03 7.42 -20.99
C VAL A 40 -17.52 7.77 -21.18
N THR A 41 -18.18 8.45 -20.24
CA THR A 41 -19.59 8.83 -20.38
C THR A 41 -19.85 10.24 -20.92
N GLY A 42 -18.88 11.16 -20.80
CA GLY A 42 -19.09 12.60 -21.03
C GLY A 42 -18.35 13.19 -22.22
N SER A 43 -17.32 12.53 -22.76
CA SER A 43 -16.54 13.06 -23.89
C SER A 43 -16.52 12.16 -25.12
N TYR A 44 -17.12 10.97 -25.06
CA TYR A 44 -17.39 10.15 -26.22
C TYR A 44 -18.89 9.87 -26.29
N GLN A 45 -19.62 10.69 -27.06
CA GLN A 45 -20.79 10.23 -27.82
C GLN A 45 -20.36 9.26 -28.96
N GLY A 46 -19.20 8.62 -28.85
CA GLY A 46 -18.79 7.53 -29.70
C GLY A 46 -19.35 6.25 -29.10
N ALA A 47 -20.14 5.53 -29.89
CA ALA A 47 -20.55 4.17 -29.58
C ALA A 47 -19.37 3.37 -28.98
N LEU A 48 -19.65 2.55 -27.97
CA LEU A 48 -18.73 1.50 -27.54
C LEU A 48 -18.42 0.64 -28.78
N MET A 49 -17.30 0.93 -29.43
CA MET A 49 -16.84 0.21 -30.61
C MET A 49 -16.39 -1.16 -30.13
N CYS A 50 -17.19 -2.18 -30.46
CA CYS A 50 -16.80 -3.56 -30.26
C CYS A 50 -15.86 -3.92 -31.40
N GLY A 51 -14.69 -4.48 -31.08
CA GLY A 51 -13.64 -4.70 -32.05
C GLY A 51 -12.25 -4.43 -31.47
N PHE A 52 -11.22 -4.77 -32.25
CA PHE A 52 -9.90 -4.21 -32.03
C PHE A 52 -9.92 -2.72 -32.36
N LEU A 53 -9.20 -1.91 -31.57
CA LEU A 53 -8.94 -0.52 -31.95
C LEU A 53 -8.32 -0.50 -33.35
N GLN A 54 -8.71 0.49 -34.15
CA GLN A 54 -8.12 0.68 -35.46
C GLN A 54 -6.69 1.22 -35.31
N ASN A 55 -5.81 0.88 -36.26
CA ASN A 55 -4.39 1.24 -36.19
C ASN A 55 -4.19 2.74 -35.99
N HIS A 56 -4.98 3.58 -36.68
CA HIS A 56 -4.91 5.03 -36.54
C HIS A 56 -5.20 5.49 -35.09
N SER A 57 -6.21 4.93 -34.42
CA SER A 57 -6.55 5.30 -33.04
C SER A 57 -5.45 4.92 -32.05
N ILE A 58 -4.70 3.87 -32.35
CA ILE A 58 -3.58 3.42 -31.52
C ILE A 58 -2.37 4.30 -31.74
N ILE A 59 -2.11 4.69 -32.99
CA ILE A 59 -1.05 5.65 -33.35
C ILE A 59 -1.32 6.96 -32.62
N ASP A 60 -2.52 7.53 -32.71
CA ASP A 60 -2.88 8.79 -32.04
C ASP A 60 -2.61 8.76 -30.52
N ILE A 61 -2.97 7.65 -29.85
CA ILE A 61 -2.78 7.48 -28.40
C ILE A 61 -1.30 7.35 -28.03
N ILE A 62 -0.51 6.65 -28.86
CA ILE A 62 0.90 6.41 -28.59
C ILE A 62 1.74 7.65 -28.92
N GLU A 63 1.44 8.34 -30.03
CA GLU A 63 2.13 9.56 -30.45
C GLU A 63 1.96 10.69 -29.41
N GLU A 64 0.79 10.80 -28.77
CA GLU A 64 0.56 11.75 -27.68
C GLU A 64 1.52 11.54 -26.48
N GLN A 65 1.94 10.29 -26.24
CA GLN A 65 2.80 9.94 -25.10
C GLN A 65 4.27 9.73 -25.47
N PHE A 66 4.55 9.36 -26.71
CA PHE A 66 5.85 8.94 -27.23
C PHE A 66 6.01 9.39 -28.70
N PRO A 67 6.17 10.69 -28.97
CA PRO A 67 6.19 11.25 -30.33
C PRO A 67 7.39 10.80 -31.17
N GLU A 68 8.43 10.22 -30.55
CA GLU A 68 9.62 9.72 -31.22
C GLU A 68 9.48 8.31 -31.84
N LEU A 69 8.34 7.63 -31.64
CA LEU A 69 8.13 6.28 -32.13
C LEU A 69 7.63 6.26 -33.58
N ASP A 70 8.23 5.40 -34.40
CA ASP A 70 7.85 5.18 -35.80
C ASP A 70 6.48 4.49 -35.92
N GLU A 71 5.57 5.09 -36.69
CA GLU A 71 4.20 4.61 -36.90
C GLU A 71 4.14 3.19 -37.49
N ASN A 72 5.06 2.87 -38.41
CA ASN A 72 5.11 1.55 -39.03
C ASN A 72 5.44 0.48 -37.98
N LYS A 73 6.41 0.77 -37.11
CA LYS A 73 6.77 -0.12 -36.00
C LYS A 73 5.63 -0.29 -35.00
N ILE A 74 4.86 0.76 -34.70
CA ILE A 74 3.67 0.68 -33.85
C ILE A 74 2.63 -0.26 -34.48
N THR A 75 2.36 -0.07 -35.76
CA THR A 75 1.40 -0.85 -36.53
C THR A 75 1.80 -2.33 -36.59
N ASP A 76 3.04 -2.62 -36.97
CA ASP A 76 3.57 -3.99 -37.04
C ASP A 76 3.48 -4.71 -35.70
N THR A 77 3.83 -3.99 -34.61
CA THR A 77 3.75 -4.55 -33.25
C THR A 77 2.31 -4.85 -32.87
N PHE A 78 1.38 -3.95 -33.20
CA PHE A 78 -0.03 -4.14 -32.90
C PHE A 78 -0.63 -5.30 -33.70
N ASP A 79 -0.32 -5.41 -34.99
CA ASP A 79 -0.77 -6.52 -35.83
C ASP A 79 -0.20 -7.86 -35.35
N HIS A 80 1.04 -7.88 -34.87
CA HIS A 80 1.62 -9.07 -34.24
C HIS A 80 0.88 -9.47 -32.96
N ILE A 81 0.49 -8.50 -32.12
CA ILE A 81 -0.32 -8.76 -30.92
C ILE A 81 -1.71 -9.29 -31.33
N LYS A 82 -2.34 -8.70 -32.34
CA LYS A 82 -3.64 -9.13 -32.87
C LYS A 82 -3.57 -10.55 -33.45
N ALA A 83 -2.49 -10.89 -34.15
CA ALA A 83 -2.24 -12.23 -34.68
C ALA A 83 -2.08 -13.28 -33.57
N SER A 84 -1.58 -12.88 -32.40
CA SER A 84 -1.38 -13.75 -31.23
C SER A 84 -2.68 -14.14 -30.52
N VAL A 85 -3.80 -13.45 -30.81
CA VAL A 85 -5.13 -13.80 -30.31
C VAL A 85 -5.68 -15.01 -31.08
N PRO A 86 -6.34 -15.99 -30.46
CA PRO A 86 -6.96 -17.10 -31.20
C PRO A 86 -7.95 -16.61 -32.27
N ALA A 87 -7.97 -17.26 -33.44
CA ALA A 87 -8.83 -16.87 -34.56
C ALA A 87 -10.33 -16.85 -34.18
N THR A 88 -10.76 -17.85 -33.41
CA THR A 88 -12.13 -17.94 -32.88
C THR A 88 -12.50 -16.75 -32.00
N TRP A 89 -11.54 -16.17 -31.26
CA TRP A 89 -11.78 -15.00 -30.43
C TRP A 89 -11.86 -13.73 -31.27
N ARG A 90 -11.02 -13.62 -32.31
CA ARG A 90 -11.11 -12.51 -33.27
C ARG A 90 -12.46 -12.49 -33.97
N GLU A 91 -12.95 -13.65 -34.41
CA GLU A 91 -14.27 -13.78 -35.03
C GLU A 91 -15.40 -13.40 -34.08
N ILE A 92 -15.33 -13.80 -32.80
CA ILE A 92 -16.31 -13.37 -31.78
C ILE A 92 -16.27 -11.86 -31.59
N ILE A 93 -15.07 -11.28 -31.49
CA ILE A 93 -14.87 -9.84 -31.32
C ILE A 93 -15.43 -9.07 -32.53
N ASP A 94 -15.13 -9.49 -33.75
CA ASP A 94 -15.52 -8.81 -34.99
C ASP A 94 -17.01 -9.02 -35.35
N SER A 95 -17.60 -10.16 -34.96
CA SER A 95 -19.03 -10.46 -35.18
C SER A 95 -19.96 -9.97 -34.06
N SER A 96 -19.39 -9.56 -32.93
CA SER A 96 -20.16 -9.01 -31.81
C SER A 96 -20.66 -7.59 -32.11
N SER A 97 -21.72 -7.48 -32.90
CA SER A 97 -22.58 -6.31 -32.89
C SER A 97 -23.33 -6.32 -31.56
N PHE A 98 -22.73 -5.77 -30.50
CA PHE A 98 -23.50 -5.49 -29.30
C PHE A 98 -24.55 -4.47 -29.70
N ASN A 99 -25.81 -4.90 -29.77
CA ASN A 99 -26.95 -4.01 -29.68
C ASN A 99 -26.84 -3.33 -28.31
N VAL A 100 -26.05 -2.26 -28.24
CA VAL A 100 -26.10 -1.33 -27.12
C VAL A 100 -27.45 -0.65 -27.26
N HIS A 101 -28.49 -1.30 -26.74
CA HIS A 101 -29.64 -0.56 -26.29
C HIS A 101 -29.07 0.51 -25.35
N PRO A 102 -29.44 1.79 -25.51
CA PRO A 102 -29.09 2.83 -24.55
C PRO A 102 -29.84 2.54 -23.25
N GLY A 103 -29.43 1.49 -22.56
CA GLY A 103 -29.81 1.24 -21.18
C GLY A 103 -29.18 2.35 -20.38
N GLU A 104 -29.97 3.01 -19.56
CA GLU A 104 -29.47 3.98 -18.60
C GLU A 104 -28.34 3.32 -17.79
N ASN A 105 -27.11 3.82 -17.95
CA ASN A 105 -26.00 3.37 -17.14
C ASN A 105 -26.24 3.89 -15.72
N PHE A 106 -26.51 3.00 -14.76
CA PHE A 106 -26.65 3.35 -13.36
C PHE A 106 -25.88 2.39 -12.46
N PHE A 107 -25.32 2.93 -11.38
CA PHE A 107 -24.75 2.16 -10.28
C PHE A 107 -25.82 1.89 -9.24
N ASN A 108 -25.96 0.65 -8.79
CA ASN A 108 -26.83 0.32 -7.67
C ASN A 108 -26.06 0.49 -6.36
N ILE A 109 -26.32 1.60 -5.64
CA ILE A 109 -25.67 1.92 -4.37
C ILE A 109 -26.73 2.06 -3.29
N SER A 110 -26.66 1.22 -2.26
CA SER A 110 -27.63 1.21 -1.15
C SER A 110 -29.09 1.13 -1.63
N ASN A 111 -29.37 0.26 -2.59
CA ASN A 111 -30.68 0.08 -3.24
C ASN A 111 -31.19 1.30 -4.03
N SER A 112 -30.31 2.25 -4.35
CA SER A 112 -30.63 3.40 -5.20
C SER A 112 -29.85 3.31 -6.50
N LYS A 113 -30.51 3.63 -7.62
CA LYS A 113 -29.86 3.80 -8.92
C LYS A 113 -29.20 5.19 -8.97
N VAL A 114 -27.90 5.23 -9.23
CA VAL A 114 -27.10 6.46 -9.28
C VAL A 114 -26.47 6.57 -10.66
N SER A 115 -26.72 7.67 -11.38
CA SER A 115 -26.06 7.92 -12.66
C SER A 115 -24.55 8.16 -12.46
N PRO A 116 -23.68 7.73 -13.39
CA PRO A 116 -22.26 8.08 -13.41
C PRO A 116 -21.95 9.57 -13.15
N ASP A 117 -22.77 10.48 -13.66
CA ASP A 117 -22.56 11.92 -13.50
C ASP A 117 -22.65 12.38 -12.04
N GLN A 118 -23.46 11.67 -11.25
CA GLN A 118 -23.69 11.92 -9.83
C GLN A 118 -22.57 11.34 -8.95
N LEU A 119 -21.69 10.49 -9.48
CA LEU A 119 -20.51 9.96 -8.78
C LEU A 119 -19.42 11.03 -8.66
N THR A 120 -19.65 12.02 -7.81
CA THR A 120 -18.59 12.94 -7.39
C THR A 120 -17.77 12.32 -6.25
N SER A 121 -16.51 12.74 -6.07
CA SER A 121 -15.70 12.30 -4.91
C SER A 121 -16.40 12.57 -3.57
N LYS A 122 -17.14 13.70 -3.49
CA LYS A 122 -17.97 14.06 -2.32
C LYS A 122 -19.11 13.07 -2.09
N PHE A 123 -19.77 12.64 -3.17
CA PHE A 123 -20.84 11.65 -3.11
C PHE A 123 -20.31 10.28 -2.65
N CYS A 124 -19.24 9.79 -3.27
CA CYS A 124 -18.59 8.54 -2.88
C CYS A 124 -18.10 8.59 -1.43
N TYR A 125 -17.47 9.68 -1.00
CA TYR A 125 -17.06 9.86 0.39
C TYR A 125 -18.25 9.82 1.35
N LYS A 126 -19.38 10.45 1.02
CA LYS A 126 -20.58 10.44 1.86
C LYS A 126 -21.15 9.02 2.00
N ILE A 127 -21.13 8.21 0.94
CA ILE A 127 -21.55 6.81 0.99
C ILE A 127 -20.58 5.99 1.83
N LEU A 128 -19.29 6.02 1.50
CA LEU A 128 -18.27 5.26 2.21
C LEU A 128 -18.21 5.65 3.70
N SER A 129 -18.45 6.93 4.00
CA SER A 129 -18.52 7.42 5.39
C SER A 129 -19.74 6.91 6.15
N LYS A 130 -20.84 6.58 5.47
CA LYS A 130 -22.02 5.93 6.07
C LYS A 130 -21.84 4.43 6.23
N LEU A 131 -20.88 3.82 5.54
CA LEU A 131 -20.51 2.40 5.64
C LEU A 131 -19.43 2.14 6.70
N LYS A 132 -19.08 3.17 7.51
CA LYS A 132 -17.98 3.14 8.51
C LYS A 132 -18.14 2.09 9.61
N ASP A 133 -19.33 1.52 9.77
CA ASP A 133 -19.63 0.62 10.89
C ASP A 133 -19.12 -0.82 10.69
N ALA A 134 -18.51 -1.13 9.54
CA ALA A 134 -17.92 -2.44 9.31
C ALA A 134 -16.50 -2.53 9.88
N THR A 135 -16.32 -3.34 10.92
CA THR A 135 -15.00 -3.73 11.43
C THR A 135 -14.18 -4.39 10.32
N PRO A 136 -12.93 -3.94 10.07
CA PRO A 136 -12.08 -4.58 9.07
C PRO A 136 -11.85 -6.06 9.39
N THR A 137 -11.96 -6.95 8.40
CA THR A 137 -11.73 -8.40 8.60
C THR A 137 -10.35 -8.72 9.18
N ALA A 138 -9.37 -7.84 8.96
CA ALA A 138 -8.04 -7.95 9.53
C ALA A 138 -8.03 -7.89 11.06
N VAL A 139 -8.94 -7.14 11.69
CA VAL A 139 -9.08 -7.08 13.16
C VAL A 139 -9.31 -8.48 13.72
N HIS A 140 -10.25 -9.23 13.14
CA HIS A 140 -10.52 -10.61 13.55
C HIS A 140 -9.35 -11.56 13.31
N TYR A 141 -8.54 -11.32 12.28
CA TYR A 141 -7.32 -12.10 12.08
C TYR A 141 -6.32 -11.87 13.23
N TRP A 142 -6.11 -10.62 13.61
CA TRP A 142 -5.15 -10.23 14.64
C TRP A 142 -5.62 -10.53 16.06
N GLU A 143 -6.92 -10.46 16.33
CA GLU A 143 -7.51 -10.88 17.61
C GLU A 143 -7.22 -12.36 17.93
N LYS A 144 -7.19 -13.22 16.90
CA LYS A 144 -6.81 -14.63 17.06
C LYS A 144 -5.34 -14.81 17.47
N GLN A 145 -4.48 -13.83 17.20
CA GLN A 145 -3.07 -13.85 17.63
C GLN A 145 -2.91 -13.39 19.09
N ASN A 146 -4.01 -12.98 19.76
CA ASN A 146 -4.06 -12.59 21.16
C ASN A 146 -3.05 -11.49 21.56
N LEU A 147 -2.73 -10.57 20.64
CA LEU A 147 -1.74 -9.50 20.85
C LEU A 147 -2.26 -8.31 21.69
N GLY A 148 -3.54 -8.32 22.11
CA GLY A 148 -4.12 -7.23 22.91
C GLY A 148 -4.18 -5.87 22.21
N VAL A 149 -4.34 -5.85 20.88
CA VAL A 149 -4.24 -4.62 20.06
C VAL A 149 -5.36 -3.63 20.33
N ASN A 150 -5.00 -2.38 20.66
CA ASN A 150 -5.91 -1.23 20.66
C ASN A 150 -6.09 -0.71 19.21
N TRP A 151 -7.17 -1.16 18.56
CA TRP A 151 -7.45 -0.83 17.16
C TRP A 151 -7.70 0.66 16.88
N PRO A 152 -8.54 1.38 17.65
CA PRO A 152 -8.70 2.82 17.46
C PRO A 152 -7.37 3.55 17.45
N GLN A 153 -6.47 3.19 18.37
CA GLN A 153 -5.18 3.83 18.45
C GLN A 153 -4.20 3.38 17.36
N THR A 154 -4.22 2.10 17.00
CA THR A 154 -3.43 1.58 15.88
C THR A 154 -3.78 2.29 14.58
N PHE A 155 -5.07 2.43 14.25
CA PHE A 155 -5.48 3.15 13.05
C PHE A 155 -5.16 4.65 13.12
N ASN A 156 -5.26 5.28 14.29
CA ASN A 156 -4.80 6.66 14.48
C ASN A 156 -3.27 6.79 14.26
N ASN A 157 -2.47 5.80 14.68
CA ASN A 157 -1.03 5.77 14.48
C ASN A 157 -0.64 5.62 12.99
N VAL A 158 -1.42 4.87 12.20
CA VAL A 158 -1.14 4.67 10.77
C VAL A 158 -1.11 6.02 10.03
N PHE A 159 -2.09 6.89 10.28
CA PHE A 159 -2.31 8.12 9.50
C PHE A 159 -1.75 9.39 10.15
N LYS A 160 -0.71 9.27 10.99
CA LYS A 160 -0.08 10.44 11.60
C LYS A 160 0.64 11.28 10.55
N ASN A 161 0.47 12.60 10.63
CA ASN A 161 1.01 13.57 9.68
C ASN A 161 2.54 13.65 9.65
N TYR A 162 3.22 13.13 10.67
CA TYR A 162 4.68 13.06 10.74
C TYR A 162 5.25 11.81 10.05
N LYS A 163 4.41 10.90 9.53
CA LYS A 163 4.90 9.72 8.81
C LYS A 163 5.03 10.02 7.32
N SER A 164 6.10 9.53 6.71
CA SER A 164 6.24 9.57 5.26
C SER A 164 5.15 8.71 4.59
N PRO A 165 4.77 8.99 3.33
CA PRO A 165 3.80 8.17 2.61
C PRO A 165 4.16 6.67 2.56
N LYS A 166 5.47 6.34 2.52
CA LYS A 166 5.96 4.96 2.55
C LYS A 166 5.69 4.28 3.91
N MET A 167 5.90 4.99 5.02
CA MET A 167 5.61 4.48 6.36
C MET A 167 4.11 4.30 6.57
N ILE A 168 3.29 5.27 6.13
CA ILE A 168 1.83 5.18 6.20
C ILE A 168 1.33 3.96 5.42
N ASP A 169 1.81 3.76 4.19
CA ASP A 169 1.44 2.59 3.38
C ASP A 169 1.82 1.28 4.07
N LEU A 170 3.04 1.18 4.59
CA LEU A 170 3.49 -0.02 5.27
C LEU A 170 2.66 -0.33 6.52
N ASP A 171 2.50 0.64 7.42
CA ASP A 171 1.73 0.47 8.65
C ASP A 171 0.27 0.13 8.35
N PHE A 172 -0.30 0.76 7.32
CA PHE A 172 -1.64 0.42 6.82
C PHE A 172 -1.71 -1.05 6.39
N ARG A 173 -0.73 -1.50 5.60
CA ARG A 173 -0.70 -2.86 5.06
C ARG A 173 -0.53 -3.92 6.15
N ILE A 174 0.21 -3.62 7.22
CA ILE A 174 0.35 -4.48 8.40
C ILE A 174 -0.98 -4.53 9.17
N ALA A 175 -1.53 -3.38 9.55
CA ALA A 175 -2.80 -3.30 10.26
C ALA A 175 -3.94 -4.04 9.54
N HIS A 176 -3.95 -3.99 8.20
CA HIS A 176 -4.95 -4.66 7.38
C HIS A 176 -4.57 -6.08 6.95
N ASN A 177 -3.42 -6.61 7.38
CA ASN A 177 -2.94 -7.94 7.00
C ASN A 177 -2.91 -8.16 5.48
N VAL A 178 -2.47 -7.17 4.70
CA VAL A 178 -2.43 -7.19 3.22
C VAL A 178 -1.00 -7.20 2.66
N ILE A 179 0.00 -7.46 3.50
CA ILE A 179 1.35 -7.78 3.02
C ILE A 179 1.34 -9.17 2.40
N TRP A 180 1.93 -9.29 1.21
CA TRP A 180 2.09 -10.55 0.48
C TRP A 180 3.32 -11.30 1.00
N THR A 181 3.07 -12.19 1.96
CA THR A 181 4.09 -13.09 2.49
C THR A 181 4.12 -14.40 1.70
N MET A 182 5.22 -15.17 1.78
CA MET A 182 5.34 -16.45 1.08
C MET A 182 4.22 -17.43 1.48
N ALA A 183 3.82 -17.47 2.76
CA ALA A 183 2.69 -18.28 3.20
C ALA A 183 1.36 -17.90 2.50
N LYS A 184 1.13 -16.61 2.22
CA LYS A 184 -0.06 -16.17 1.46
C LYS A 184 0.06 -16.49 -0.01
N LEU A 185 1.25 -16.33 -0.60
CA LEU A 185 1.50 -16.60 -2.01
C LEU A 185 1.37 -18.10 -2.31
N LYS A 186 1.84 -18.98 -1.43
CA LYS A 186 1.66 -20.44 -1.55
C LYS A 186 0.18 -20.83 -1.50
N ARG A 187 -0.60 -20.23 -0.58
CA ARG A 187 -2.05 -20.48 -0.47
C ARG A 187 -2.84 -20.15 -1.74
N ILE A 188 -2.35 -19.21 -2.55
CA ILE A 188 -2.95 -18.85 -3.84
C ILE A 188 -2.18 -19.43 -5.04
N GLU A 189 -1.34 -20.45 -4.80
CA GLU A 189 -0.60 -21.20 -5.81
C GLU A 189 0.24 -20.30 -6.73
N LYS A 190 0.87 -19.26 -6.15
CA LYS A 190 1.79 -18.36 -6.88
C LYS A 190 3.26 -18.68 -6.65
N VAL A 191 3.57 -19.47 -5.64
CA VAL A 191 4.91 -19.98 -5.31
C VAL A 191 4.78 -21.39 -4.76
N GLU A 192 5.81 -22.21 -4.95
CA GLU A 192 5.85 -23.60 -4.48
C GLU A 192 6.10 -23.71 -2.97
N SER A 193 6.82 -22.73 -2.41
CA SER A 193 7.26 -22.72 -1.02
C SER A 193 6.72 -21.53 -0.25
N ASP A 194 6.38 -21.75 1.02
CA ASP A 194 5.96 -20.74 2.00
C ASP A 194 7.12 -20.27 2.87
N LEU A 195 8.30 -20.86 2.71
CA LEU A 195 9.47 -20.56 3.51
C LEU A 195 9.90 -19.09 3.33
N CYS A 196 10.39 -18.51 4.42
CA CYS A 196 10.94 -17.18 4.43
C CYS A 196 12.10 -17.05 3.44
N PRO A 197 12.10 -16.06 2.53
CA PRO A 197 13.19 -15.87 1.57
C PRO A 197 14.49 -15.39 2.23
N VAL A 198 14.45 -15.06 3.52
CA VAL A 198 15.63 -14.65 4.28
C VAL A 198 16.23 -15.82 5.05
N CYS A 199 15.48 -16.44 5.98
CA CYS A 199 16.02 -17.53 6.78
C CYS A 199 15.90 -18.92 6.12
N GLY A 200 14.96 -19.11 5.20
CA GLY A 200 14.73 -20.40 4.56
C GLY A 200 14.12 -21.49 5.45
N ASP A 201 13.97 -21.25 6.76
CA ASP A 201 13.61 -22.31 7.71
C ASP A 201 12.11 -22.38 8.04
N GLU A 202 11.44 -21.23 8.17
CA GLU A 202 10.07 -21.14 8.68
C GLU A 202 9.12 -20.49 7.67
N PRO A 203 7.82 -20.83 7.68
CA PRO A 203 6.83 -20.16 6.84
C PRO A 203 6.77 -18.65 7.10
N GLU A 204 6.85 -17.85 6.03
CA GLU A 204 6.80 -16.40 6.13
C GLU A 204 5.35 -15.95 6.41
N THR A 205 5.05 -15.69 7.68
CA THR A 205 3.88 -14.90 8.12
C THR A 205 4.27 -13.43 8.29
N ILE A 206 3.32 -12.54 8.60
CA ILE A 206 3.67 -11.13 8.89
C ILE A 206 4.46 -11.06 10.20
N GLU A 207 4.04 -11.86 11.17
CA GLU A 207 4.67 -12.02 12.47
C GLU A 207 6.12 -12.50 12.33
N HIS A 208 6.35 -13.53 11.52
CA HIS A 208 7.69 -13.99 11.19
C HIS A 208 8.51 -12.92 10.48
N LEU A 209 7.94 -12.29 9.45
CA LEU A 209 8.62 -11.26 8.67
C LEU A 209 9.13 -10.10 9.52
N PHE A 210 8.38 -9.65 10.55
CA PHE A 210 8.75 -8.45 11.31
C PHE A 210 9.34 -8.73 12.70
N VAL A 211 9.14 -9.93 13.26
CA VAL A 211 9.49 -10.20 14.67
C VAL A 211 10.14 -11.56 14.83
N ASP A 212 9.53 -12.64 14.34
CA ASP A 212 9.93 -14.00 14.73
C ASP A 212 11.06 -14.61 13.86
N CYS A 213 11.52 -13.94 12.81
CA CYS A 213 12.61 -14.42 11.96
C CYS A 213 13.95 -14.46 12.72
N LEU A 214 14.63 -15.61 12.72
CA LEU A 214 15.91 -15.79 13.40
C LEU A 214 16.99 -14.82 12.90
N ASP A 215 17.04 -14.54 11.59
CA ASP A 215 17.94 -13.55 11.00
C ASP A 215 17.64 -12.11 11.44
N LEU A 216 16.51 -11.85 12.10
CA LEU A 216 16.20 -10.55 12.70
C LEU A 216 16.62 -10.44 14.16
N SER A 217 16.95 -11.54 14.83
CA SER A 217 17.14 -11.61 16.29
C SER A 217 18.07 -10.52 16.85
N PHE A 218 19.24 -10.31 16.25
CA PHE A 218 20.16 -9.27 16.69
C PHE A 218 19.56 -7.86 16.52
N PHE A 219 18.92 -7.59 15.38
CA PHE A 219 18.31 -6.29 15.12
C PHE A 219 17.12 -6.02 16.04
N THR A 220 16.23 -6.99 16.23
CA THR A 220 15.08 -6.86 17.13
C THR A 220 15.51 -6.73 18.58
N TYR A 221 16.55 -7.45 19.00
CA TYR A 221 17.16 -7.28 20.32
C TYR A 221 17.64 -5.84 20.56
N LEU A 222 18.33 -5.22 19.60
CA LEU A 222 18.76 -3.82 19.73
C LEU A 222 17.58 -2.85 19.90
N ILE A 223 16.52 -3.04 19.11
CA ILE A 223 15.30 -2.22 19.24
C ILE A 223 14.63 -2.47 20.60
N GLU A 224 14.60 -3.72 21.06
CA GLU A 224 14.02 -4.08 22.36
C GLU A 224 14.76 -3.42 23.52
N GLN A 225 16.11 -3.47 23.53
CA GLN A 225 16.92 -2.80 24.56
C GLN A 225 16.67 -1.30 24.57
N MET A 226 16.73 -0.66 23.39
CA MET A 226 16.42 0.76 23.25
C MET A 226 15.03 1.11 23.81
N LEU A 227 14.01 0.26 23.59
CA LEU A 227 12.68 0.49 24.17
C LEU A 227 12.68 0.31 25.70
N LYS A 228 13.43 -0.65 26.25
CA LYS A 228 13.56 -0.86 27.70
C LYS A 228 14.24 0.32 28.39
N ASP A 229 15.23 0.92 27.74
CA ASP A 229 15.94 2.09 28.27
C ASP A 229 15.06 3.35 28.28
N ILE A 230 14.15 3.46 27.31
CA ILE A 230 13.30 4.65 27.13
C ILE A 230 11.97 4.55 27.90
N LEU A 231 11.34 3.38 27.90
CA LEU A 231 10.00 3.22 28.47
C LEU A 231 10.08 3.10 30.00
N PRO A 232 9.27 3.87 30.75
CA PRO A 232 9.30 3.86 32.21
C PRO A 232 8.61 2.64 32.83
N PHE A 233 8.32 1.62 32.03
CA PHE A 233 7.62 0.42 32.44
C PHE A 233 8.19 -0.81 31.73
N THR A 234 8.08 -1.95 32.41
CA THR A 234 8.44 -3.25 31.84
C THR A 234 7.34 -3.74 30.89
N PHE A 235 7.73 -4.38 29.79
CA PHE A 235 6.83 -4.96 28.82
C PHE A 235 7.22 -6.41 28.51
N THR A 236 6.25 -7.22 28.11
CA THR A 236 6.44 -8.64 27.76
C THR A 236 6.89 -8.81 26.30
N ASN A 237 7.29 -10.03 25.92
CA ASN A 237 7.58 -10.36 24.52
C ASN A 237 6.37 -10.13 23.60
N LEU A 238 5.16 -10.32 24.13
CA LEU A 238 3.91 -10.10 23.40
C LEU A 238 3.67 -8.60 23.14
N ASP A 239 3.95 -7.77 24.14
CA ASP A 239 3.89 -6.31 24.02
C ASP A 239 4.94 -5.82 23.00
N PHE A 240 6.16 -6.34 23.06
CA PHE A 240 7.22 -6.01 22.10
C PHE A 240 6.81 -6.35 20.66
N LYS A 241 6.24 -7.54 20.46
CA LYS A 241 5.69 -7.96 19.16
C LYS A 241 4.59 -7.01 18.69
N CYS A 242 3.70 -6.59 19.59
CA CYS A 242 2.67 -5.60 19.30
C CYS A 242 3.28 -4.23 18.90
N PHE A 243 4.31 -3.76 19.60
CA PHE A 243 5.01 -2.52 19.29
C PHE A 243 5.70 -2.56 17.92
N MET A 244 6.38 -3.67 17.62
CA MET A 244 7.04 -3.87 16.33
C MET A 244 6.05 -3.86 15.17
N LEU A 245 4.86 -4.44 15.33
CA LEU A 245 3.84 -4.50 14.27
C LEU A 245 3.01 -3.21 14.13
N PHE A 246 2.60 -2.61 15.25
CA PHE A 246 1.55 -1.58 15.26
C PHE A 246 1.98 -0.25 15.90
N GLY A 247 3.21 -0.18 16.41
CA GLY A 247 3.70 0.95 17.19
C GLY A 247 3.20 0.93 18.64
N LEU A 248 3.60 1.94 19.40
CA LEU A 248 3.13 2.16 20.77
C LEU A 248 1.67 2.62 20.75
N GLN A 249 0.83 1.87 21.47
CA GLN A 249 -0.62 2.07 21.54
C GLN A 249 -1.10 2.70 22.85
N HIS A 250 -0.28 2.67 23.90
CA HIS A 250 -0.61 3.25 25.20
C HIS A 250 0.01 4.63 25.36
N PHE A 251 -0.84 5.63 25.58
CA PHE A 251 -0.41 6.98 25.90
C PHE A 251 -0.41 7.17 27.40
N ASN A 252 0.76 7.20 28.00
CA ASN A 252 0.96 8.16 29.07
C ASN A 252 1.38 9.48 28.42
N LYS A 253 0.78 10.61 28.80
CA LYS A 253 1.12 11.94 28.25
C LYS A 253 2.59 12.31 28.45
N SER A 254 3.28 11.61 29.36
CA SER A 254 4.69 11.79 29.67
C SER A 254 5.67 11.10 28.71
N ILE A 255 5.22 10.23 27.81
CA ILE A 255 6.10 9.46 26.91
C ILE A 255 6.10 10.08 25.50
N PRO A 256 7.27 10.29 24.86
CA PRO A 256 7.41 10.76 23.47
C PRO A 256 6.89 9.73 22.45
N SER A 257 5.59 9.48 22.44
CA SER A 257 4.97 8.42 21.64
C SER A 257 5.18 8.61 20.13
N GLU A 258 5.27 9.85 19.67
CA GLU A 258 5.43 10.18 18.26
C GLU A 258 6.80 9.77 17.72
N LEU A 259 7.89 10.17 18.39
CA LEU A 259 9.24 9.80 17.97
C LEU A 259 9.43 8.29 18.02
N LEU A 260 8.98 7.65 19.10
CA LEU A 260 9.07 6.19 19.24
C LEU A 260 8.27 5.47 18.15
N ASN A 261 7.11 5.99 17.76
CA ASN A 261 6.36 5.44 16.64
C ASN A 261 7.06 5.66 15.29
N ILE A 262 7.80 6.76 15.09
CA ILE A 262 8.65 6.96 13.91
C ILE A 262 9.78 5.94 13.88
N ILE A 263 10.50 5.78 14.99
CA ILE A 263 11.57 4.78 15.18
C ILE A 263 11.07 3.38 14.82
N LEU A 264 9.92 2.96 15.36
CA LEU A 264 9.31 1.66 15.06
C LEU A 264 8.88 1.55 13.59
N SER A 265 8.38 2.63 12.99
CA SER A 265 8.02 2.66 11.56
C SER A 265 9.25 2.53 10.65
N CYS A 266 10.35 3.19 11.01
CA CYS A 266 11.65 3.04 10.36
C CYS A 266 12.14 1.59 10.45
N ALA A 267 12.03 0.95 11.61
CA ALA A 267 12.44 -0.44 11.81
C ALA A 267 11.68 -1.38 10.87
N ARG A 268 10.34 -1.24 10.79
CA ARG A 268 9.51 -1.99 9.84
C ARG A 268 9.92 -1.75 8.39
N GLN A 269 10.16 -0.50 8.01
CA GLN A 269 10.57 -0.16 6.66
C GLN A 269 11.93 -0.78 6.30
N THR A 270 12.89 -0.77 7.23
CA THR A 270 14.20 -1.43 7.07
C THR A 270 14.04 -2.94 6.85
N ILE A 271 13.25 -3.60 7.69
CA ILE A 271 12.99 -5.04 7.60
C ILE A 271 12.37 -5.40 6.24
N LEU A 272 11.33 -4.66 5.82
CA LEU A 272 10.69 -4.92 4.53
C LEU A 272 11.65 -4.65 3.35
N THR A 273 12.49 -3.62 3.46
CA THR A 273 13.51 -3.32 2.44
C THR A 273 14.52 -4.46 2.34
N ARG A 274 15.02 -4.98 3.47
CA ARG A 274 15.88 -6.17 3.50
C ARG A 274 15.22 -7.33 2.76
N ARG A 275 13.96 -7.63 3.09
CA ARG A 275 13.22 -8.72 2.45
C ARG A 275 13.19 -8.59 0.93
N TYR A 276 12.90 -7.41 0.39
CA TYR A 276 12.90 -7.22 -1.07
C TYR A 276 14.29 -7.38 -1.69
N VAL A 277 15.34 -6.90 -1.02
CA VAL A 277 16.71 -7.08 -1.50
C VAL A 277 17.08 -8.57 -1.54
N TYR A 278 16.71 -9.35 -0.54
CA TYR A 278 16.98 -10.80 -0.52
C TYR A 278 16.21 -11.57 -1.59
N ILE A 279 14.96 -11.17 -1.90
CA ILE A 279 14.18 -11.77 -2.99
C ILE A 279 14.83 -11.50 -4.35
N ASP A 280 15.32 -10.28 -4.57
CA ASP A 280 15.98 -9.89 -5.82
C ASP A 280 17.40 -10.46 -5.94
N LYS A 281 18.13 -10.46 -4.82
CA LYS A 281 19.54 -10.86 -4.72
C LYS A 281 19.74 -11.78 -3.53
N PRO A 282 19.48 -13.09 -3.70
CA PRO A 282 19.79 -14.09 -2.68
C PRO A 282 21.28 -13.99 -2.32
N ASN A 283 21.60 -14.02 -1.01
CA ASN A 283 22.95 -13.83 -0.44
C ASN A 283 23.48 -12.40 -0.40
N ALA A 284 22.65 -11.38 -0.63
CA ALA A 284 23.07 -9.99 -0.39
C ALA A 284 23.38 -9.78 1.10
N ASN A 285 24.64 -9.47 1.43
CA ASN A 285 25.02 -9.08 2.78
C ASN A 285 24.54 -7.64 3.04
N LEU A 286 23.49 -7.50 3.84
CA LEU A 286 22.88 -6.22 4.17
C LEU A 286 22.92 -6.02 5.67
N ASP A 287 23.72 -5.05 6.11
CA ASP A 287 23.73 -4.61 7.50
C ASP A 287 22.44 -3.83 7.82
N LEU A 288 21.56 -4.47 8.58
CA LEU A 288 20.29 -3.90 9.02
C LEU A 288 20.45 -2.66 9.89
N VAL A 289 21.50 -2.60 10.71
CA VAL A 289 21.75 -1.47 11.62
C VAL A 289 22.14 -0.25 10.81
N ILE A 290 23.04 -0.40 9.84
CA ILE A 290 23.43 0.69 8.93
C ILE A 290 22.23 1.16 8.10
N LEU A 291 21.47 0.23 7.51
CA LEU A 291 20.29 0.58 6.75
C LEU A 291 19.25 1.32 7.62
N TYR A 292 19.02 0.83 8.84
CA TYR A 292 18.10 1.46 9.78
C TYR A 292 18.52 2.87 10.18
N LYS A 293 19.81 3.07 10.51
CA LYS A 293 20.36 4.41 10.80
C LYS A 293 20.12 5.37 9.64
N ASN A 294 20.34 4.93 8.40
CA ASN A 294 20.11 5.74 7.20
C ASN A 294 18.61 6.06 7.01
N VAL A 295 17.72 5.09 7.18
CA VAL A 295 16.26 5.30 7.08
C VAL A 295 15.79 6.28 8.16
N LEU A 296 16.25 6.10 9.40
CA LEU A 296 15.88 6.96 10.53
C LEU A 296 16.43 8.38 10.37
N ALA A 297 17.70 8.54 9.98
CA ALA A 297 18.29 9.85 9.73
C ALA A 297 17.50 10.62 8.66
N ASN A 298 17.18 9.97 7.54
CA ASN A 298 16.36 10.58 6.48
C ASN A 298 14.96 10.97 6.97
N ALA A 299 14.33 10.14 7.80
CA ALA A 299 13.03 10.46 8.39
C ALA A 299 13.11 11.70 9.31
N LEU A 300 14.16 11.81 10.13
CA LEU A 300 14.37 12.94 11.03
C LEU A 300 14.71 14.23 10.26
N ILE A 301 15.52 14.16 9.21
CA ILE A 301 15.79 15.29 8.31
C ILE A 301 14.47 15.78 7.70
N TYR A 302 13.67 14.87 7.14
CA TYR A 302 12.37 15.22 6.57
C TYR A 302 11.45 15.92 7.59
N LEU A 303 11.41 15.41 8.82
CA LEU A 303 10.61 16.01 9.89
C LEU A 303 11.09 17.40 10.30
N ARG A 304 12.41 17.59 10.38
CA ARG A 304 13.01 18.89 10.67
C ARG A 304 12.63 19.92 9.60
N GLU A 305 12.63 19.54 8.34
CA GLU A 305 12.24 20.43 7.23
C GLU A 305 10.72 20.67 7.18
N PHE A 306 9.92 19.67 7.55
CA PHE A 306 8.46 19.75 7.51
C PHE A 306 7.87 20.61 8.63
N PHE A 307 8.47 20.59 9.82
CA PHE A 307 7.96 21.33 10.99
C PHE A 307 8.80 22.58 11.28
N PRO A 308 8.18 23.71 11.69
CA PRO A 308 8.94 24.82 12.23
C PRO A 308 9.83 24.36 13.39
N LYS A 309 11.07 24.88 13.45
CA LYS A 309 12.10 24.44 14.42
C LYS A 309 11.59 24.29 15.86
N HIS A 310 10.82 25.25 16.35
CA HIS A 310 10.26 25.19 17.72
C HIS A 310 9.24 24.04 17.90
N VAL A 311 8.40 23.78 16.90
CA VAL A 311 7.44 22.65 16.91
C VAL A 311 8.18 21.32 16.85
N PHE A 312 9.21 21.23 15.99
CA PHE A 312 10.04 20.03 15.88
C PHE A 312 10.70 19.71 17.23
N ILE A 313 11.35 20.71 17.84
CA ILE A 313 12.00 20.56 19.15
C ILE A 313 10.97 20.16 20.21
N GLN A 314 9.84 20.85 20.29
CA GLN A 314 8.83 20.57 21.31
C GLN A 314 8.16 19.19 21.17
N LYS A 315 7.98 18.71 19.94
CA LYS A 315 7.29 17.43 19.69
C LYS A 315 8.22 16.22 19.69
N PHE A 316 9.43 16.38 19.19
CA PHE A 316 10.31 15.25 18.92
C PHE A 316 11.59 15.26 19.76
N ILE A 317 12.02 16.40 20.31
CA ILE A 317 13.29 16.51 21.04
C ILE A 317 13.07 16.67 22.55
N LEU A 318 12.32 17.69 22.99
CA LEU A 318 12.08 17.95 24.41
C LEU A 318 11.40 16.80 25.15
N PRO A 319 10.42 16.07 24.57
CA PRO A 319 9.85 14.91 25.24
C PRO A 319 10.77 13.68 25.12
N SER A 320 11.80 13.75 24.28
CA SER A 320 12.74 12.69 23.99
C SER A 320 14.09 13.03 24.64
N CYS A 321 14.24 12.74 25.93
CA CYS A 321 15.49 12.91 26.68
C CYS A 321 16.71 12.17 26.10
N PHE A 322 16.56 11.50 24.95
CA PHE A 322 17.29 10.30 24.54
C PHE A 322 17.99 10.44 23.18
N VAL A 323 17.79 11.55 22.46
CA VAL A 323 18.46 11.77 21.17
C VAL A 323 19.23 13.08 21.24
N ASN A 324 20.55 12.98 21.36
CA ASN A 324 21.43 14.12 21.18
C ASN A 324 21.57 14.45 19.69
N ILE A 325 20.53 15.07 19.11
CA ILE A 325 20.61 15.56 17.73
C ILE A 325 21.50 16.80 17.71
N GLN A 326 22.77 16.62 17.39
CA GLN A 326 23.61 17.74 16.97
C GLN A 326 23.08 18.22 15.61
N LEU A 327 22.60 19.47 15.54
CA LEU A 327 21.92 20.04 14.37
C LEU A 327 22.87 20.69 13.37
N ASP A 328 24.15 20.28 13.36
CA ASP A 328 25.20 20.84 12.52
C ASP A 328 25.40 19.93 11.29
N ASN A 329 24.52 20.07 10.29
CA ASN A 329 24.52 19.36 8.99
C ASN A 329 24.70 17.83 8.99
N SER A 330 24.78 17.19 10.16
CA SER A 330 24.97 15.76 10.37
C SER A 330 24.14 15.36 11.59
N ILE A 331 23.07 14.60 11.38
CA ILE A 331 22.28 14.05 12.48
C ILE A 331 23.05 12.87 13.04
N ASN A 332 23.79 13.10 14.13
CA ASN A 332 24.33 12.01 14.94
C ASN A 332 23.23 11.50 15.86
N ILE A 333 22.82 10.25 15.66
CA ILE A 333 21.89 9.55 16.56
C ILE A 333 22.75 8.71 17.49
N GLU A 334 23.09 9.30 18.63
CA GLU A 334 23.64 8.54 19.76
C GLU A 334 22.47 7.99 20.56
N PHE A 335 22.39 6.66 20.66
CA PHE A 335 21.54 6.00 21.64
C PHE A 335 22.36 6.00 22.93
N CYS A 336 21.94 6.78 23.93
CA CYS A 336 22.57 6.78 25.25
C CYS A 336 22.37 5.44 25.95
#